data_AF-A0A377H6Z4-F1
#
_entry.id   AF-A0A377H6Z4-F1
#
_cell.length_a   1.000
_cell.length_b   1.000
_cell.length_c   1.000
_cell.angle_alpha   90.00
_cell.angle_beta   90.00
_cell.angle_gamma   90.00
#
_symmetry.space_group_name_H-M   'P 1'
#
loop_
_entity.id
_entity.type
_entity.pdbx_description
1 polymer ?
#
loop_
_entity_poly.entity_id
_entity_poly.type
_entity_poly.pdbx_seq_one_letter_code
_entity_poly.pdbx_strand_id
1 'polypeptide(L)'
;MRKSIKFSLLALCISNVIAVNTVFAAEQNQEKSPSPTLSKQQLIAEINQLNKEISAKEKTAVALNNQIKDLQSKITKAKQDLQSKIKERDALTNSLQASSKEKAQLEGQIKSLTAQLADLQKKIDPKVVELVKQKNTAETQLKKVNADVSSKTNQLNQLTAQIKQSTTKVEQLKAQIKPLETQISGLNAQVKQQQDKLTKIAAERKAVTTKIAEYTKNQEWVKQYELDSDGVRWRDLYFDRDFDRDNVSFSKSNFAKTSGNKMPKHVEVITDELGNRELSEFSVELSGFYTPTLPLSQYKANPSKINEVLIGSEQPENKGKAVGKAFFVNQNYSSYVAWRPVMLEKYEPERIQALVDDDKDKVDYVARTDYQKGVDIKLQAQQRYESVKAKTPQITYRGYMLNVGGKSGDITLTADLDKNVVNGTVTNRIVNPLQDRRDLLLKNGQISVDRDGITFRGTLGKAIIPVGNNPDNLPFRNANFSGTFAGKNMEEVVGKISGLPNEASSVFGGTQVTK
;
A
#
# COMPACT_ATOMS: atom_id res chain seq x y z
N MET A 1 86.13 75.17 104.65
CA MET A 1 87.14 74.60 105.56
C MET A 1 88.52 75.08 105.16
N ARG A 2 89.50 75.13 106.07
CA ARG A 2 90.76 75.91 105.96
C ARG A 2 90.68 77.39 106.41
N LYS A 3 89.61 77.73 107.14
CA LYS A 3 89.74 78.47 108.41
C LYS A 3 90.64 77.74 109.43
N SER A 4 90.95 76.46 109.22
CA SER A 4 91.72 75.66 110.18
C SER A 4 93.21 75.46 109.86
N ILE A 5 93.68 75.79 108.65
CA ILE A 5 95.13 75.74 108.38
C ILE A 5 95.85 76.89 109.11
N LYS A 6 95.16 77.99 109.40
CA LYS A 6 95.71 79.10 110.17
C LYS A 6 95.76 78.84 111.67
N PHE A 7 94.91 77.95 112.21
CA PHE A 7 94.85 77.72 113.66
C PHE A 7 95.99 76.84 114.20
N SER A 8 96.52 75.92 113.40
CA SER A 8 97.64 75.07 113.82
C SER A 8 99.00 75.79 113.75
N LEU A 9 99.15 76.81 112.88
CA LEU A 9 100.34 77.68 112.87
C LEU A 9 100.41 78.57 114.13
N LEU A 10 99.27 78.93 114.73
CA LEU A 10 99.22 79.82 115.90
C LEU A 10 99.63 79.11 117.21
N ALA A 11 99.33 77.82 117.36
CA ALA A 11 99.73 77.06 118.54
C ALA A 11 101.24 76.74 118.55
N LEU A 12 101.83 76.48 117.38
CA LEU A 12 103.26 76.16 117.25
C LEU A 12 104.16 77.38 117.54
N CYS A 13 103.68 78.60 117.25
CA CYS A 13 104.40 79.84 117.55
C CYS A 13 104.34 80.24 119.03
N ILE A 14 103.25 79.92 119.75
CA ILE A 14 103.08 80.29 121.17
C ILE A 14 103.92 79.38 122.10
N SER A 15 104.03 78.09 121.79
CA SER A 15 104.85 77.17 122.59
C SER A 15 106.36 77.45 122.48
N ASN A 16 106.83 77.95 121.33
CA ASN A 16 108.23 78.32 121.13
C ASN A 16 108.62 79.64 121.85
N VAL A 17 107.67 80.53 122.15
CA VAL A 17 107.94 81.78 122.89
C VAL A 17 108.06 81.56 124.41
N ILE A 18 107.34 80.59 124.96
CA ILE A 18 107.40 80.26 126.40
C ILE A 18 108.71 79.55 126.75
N ALA A 19 109.20 78.69 125.85
CA ALA A 19 110.47 77.99 126.03
C ALA A 19 111.70 78.91 125.94
N VAL A 20 111.59 80.05 125.24
CA VAL A 20 112.69 81.01 125.08
C VAL A 20 112.81 81.99 126.28
N ASN A 21 111.73 82.25 127.03
CA ASN A 21 111.78 83.19 128.17
C ASN A 21 112.05 82.55 129.53
N THR A 22 111.78 81.26 129.74
CA THR A 22 112.23 80.60 130.98
C THR A 22 113.74 80.33 130.99
N VAL A 23 114.37 80.32 129.82
CA VAL A 23 115.84 80.29 129.67
C VAL A 23 116.47 81.65 130.01
N PHE A 24 115.70 82.73 130.13
CA PHE A 24 116.17 84.06 130.53
C PHE A 24 116.27 84.28 132.05
N ALA A 25 115.99 83.28 132.89
CA ALA A 25 115.95 83.45 134.35
C ALA A 25 116.95 82.61 135.17
N ALA A 26 117.78 81.76 134.57
CA ALA A 26 118.57 80.82 135.38
C ALA A 26 119.93 80.40 134.83
N GLU A 27 120.62 81.25 134.06
CA GLU A 27 122.02 80.96 133.71
C GLU A 27 122.83 82.26 133.50
N GLN A 28 123.23 82.93 134.61
CA GLN A 28 124.54 83.59 134.81
C GLN A 28 124.62 84.31 136.19
N ASN A 29 125.71 84.08 136.95
CA ASN A 29 126.10 84.55 138.33
C ASN A 29 125.55 83.70 139.49
N GLN A 30 126.16 82.60 139.97
CA GLN A 30 127.55 82.33 140.40
C GLN A 30 127.96 83.08 141.69
N GLU A 31 128.10 82.31 142.77
CA GLU A 31 128.47 82.70 144.13
C GLU A 31 129.87 83.35 144.25
N LYS A 32 129.98 84.33 145.15
CA LYS A 32 131.01 84.39 146.21
C LYS A 32 130.62 85.49 147.21
N SER A 33 130.46 85.14 148.48
CA SER A 33 131.61 84.83 149.35
C SER A 33 131.35 83.61 150.25
N PRO A 34 132.25 82.58 150.41
CA PRO A 34 133.50 82.20 149.70
C PRO A 34 133.68 80.69 149.19
N SER A 35 134.11 80.47 147.91
CA SER A 35 134.94 79.43 147.11
C SER A 35 135.01 77.87 147.34
N PRO A 36 134.90 76.95 146.30
CA PRO A 36 136.01 76.17 145.62
C PRO A 36 135.76 75.61 144.14
N THR A 37 136.59 74.72 143.54
CA THR A 37 136.71 74.28 142.10
C THR A 37 136.21 72.82 141.78
N LEU A 38 135.59 72.51 140.61
CA LEU A 38 135.16 71.14 140.17
C LEU A 38 136.29 70.28 139.55
N SER A 39 136.26 68.96 139.76
CA SER A 39 137.38 68.03 139.46
C SER A 39 137.28 67.32 138.09
N LYS A 40 138.42 66.90 137.53
CA LYS A 40 138.56 66.19 136.23
C LYS A 40 137.64 64.96 136.08
N GLN A 41 137.28 64.28 137.18
CA GLN A 41 136.42 63.09 137.15
C GLN A 41 134.95 63.41 136.83
N GLN A 42 134.44 64.57 137.26
CA GLN A 42 133.05 64.97 137.02
C GLN A 42 132.82 65.33 135.54
N LEU A 43 133.80 65.99 134.90
CA LEU A 43 133.80 66.25 133.46
C LEU A 43 133.76 64.96 132.60
N ILE A 44 134.47 63.91 133.02
CA ILE A 44 134.48 62.62 132.32
C ILE A 44 133.10 61.95 132.38
N ALA A 45 132.40 62.03 133.52
CA ALA A 45 131.06 61.48 133.66
C ALA A 45 130.04 62.18 132.76
N GLU A 46 130.12 63.51 132.67
CA GLU A 46 129.23 64.33 131.83
C GLU A 46 129.45 64.11 130.33
N ILE A 47 130.71 64.00 129.88
CA ILE A 47 131.05 63.61 128.50
C ILE A 47 130.45 62.25 128.15
N ASN A 48 130.54 61.26 129.05
CA ASN A 48 129.98 59.94 128.81
C ASN A 48 128.44 59.95 128.72
N GLN A 49 127.78 60.78 129.52
CA GLN A 49 126.32 60.95 129.46
C GLN A 49 125.90 61.62 128.14
N LEU A 50 126.57 62.71 127.76
CA LEU A 50 126.32 63.40 126.49
C LEU A 50 126.55 62.46 125.28
N ASN A 51 127.60 61.63 125.30
CA ASN A 51 127.84 60.65 124.24
C ASN A 51 126.73 59.59 124.15
N LYS A 52 126.18 59.14 125.29
CA LYS A 52 125.00 58.25 125.28
C LYS A 52 123.78 58.92 124.67
N GLU A 53 123.54 60.19 125.01
CA GLU A 53 122.42 60.97 124.45
C GLU A 53 122.58 61.23 122.95
N ILE A 54 123.79 61.58 122.50
CA ILE A 54 124.13 61.74 121.08
C ILE A 54 123.85 60.43 120.35
N SER A 55 124.34 59.30 120.85
CA SER A 55 124.11 57.99 120.24
C SER A 55 122.61 57.63 120.17
N ALA A 56 121.84 57.97 121.21
CA ALA A 56 120.39 57.77 121.21
C ALA A 56 119.66 58.67 120.19
N LYS A 57 120.08 59.94 120.08
CA LYS A 57 119.56 60.89 119.08
C LYS A 57 119.94 60.48 117.67
N GLU A 58 121.15 59.97 117.43
CA GLU A 58 121.59 59.42 116.15
C GLU A 58 120.73 58.23 115.72
N LYS A 59 120.47 57.28 116.63
CA LYS A 59 119.54 56.17 116.37
C LYS A 59 118.15 56.65 116.00
N THR A 60 117.66 57.68 116.69
CA THR A 60 116.35 58.29 116.40
C THR A 60 116.33 59.00 115.04
N ALA A 61 117.40 59.73 114.70
CA ALA A 61 117.53 60.38 113.40
C ALA A 61 117.55 59.35 112.26
N VAL A 62 118.26 58.23 112.42
CA VAL A 62 118.25 57.11 111.45
C VAL A 62 116.84 56.54 111.31
N ALA A 63 116.12 56.31 112.41
CA ALA A 63 114.74 55.80 112.38
C ALA A 63 113.77 56.75 111.67
N LEU A 64 113.82 58.04 112.00
CA LEU A 64 113.01 59.08 111.33
C LEU A 64 113.35 59.18 109.84
N ASN A 65 114.63 59.10 109.48
CA ASN A 65 115.06 59.15 108.09
C ASN A 65 114.54 57.94 107.30
N ASN A 66 114.48 56.75 107.91
CA ASN A 66 113.85 55.58 107.32
C ASN A 66 112.33 55.75 107.17
N GLN A 67 111.64 56.36 108.15
CA GLN A 67 110.21 56.69 108.03
C GLN A 67 109.94 57.71 106.93
N ILE A 68 110.79 58.73 106.79
CA ILE A 68 110.71 59.72 105.69
C ILE A 68 110.83 59.01 104.34
N LYS A 69 111.81 58.10 104.20
CA LYS A 69 111.97 57.29 102.97
C LYS A 69 110.72 56.43 102.69
N ASP A 70 110.15 55.79 103.70
CA ASP A 70 108.91 54.99 103.55
C ASP A 70 107.71 55.85 103.14
N LEU A 71 107.52 57.01 103.78
CA LEU A 71 106.47 57.96 103.42
C LEU A 71 106.66 58.53 102.01
N GLN A 72 107.89 58.83 101.60
CA GLN A 72 108.20 59.27 100.23
C GLN A 72 107.86 58.19 99.20
N SER A 73 108.15 56.92 99.51
CA SER A 73 107.76 55.77 98.68
C SER A 73 106.23 55.65 98.57
N LYS A 74 105.51 55.74 99.69
CA LYS A 74 104.04 55.72 99.74
C LYS A 74 103.41 56.89 98.97
N ILE A 75 103.96 58.10 99.09
CA ILE A 75 103.51 59.27 98.33
C ILE A 75 103.72 59.05 96.83
N THR A 76 104.87 58.50 96.43
CA THR A 76 105.16 58.18 95.04
C THR A 76 104.16 57.16 94.48
N LYS A 77 103.87 56.10 95.24
CA LYS A 77 102.88 55.09 94.87
C LYS A 77 101.46 55.68 94.77
N ALA A 78 101.03 56.46 95.76
CA ALA A 78 99.71 57.12 95.74
C ALA A 78 99.57 58.09 94.54
N LYS A 79 100.65 58.78 94.16
CA LYS A 79 100.67 59.64 92.97
C LYS A 79 100.51 58.84 91.68
N GLN A 80 101.18 57.69 91.57
CA GLN A 80 101.04 56.78 90.43
C GLN A 80 99.62 56.18 90.36
N ASP A 81 99.04 55.80 91.49
CA ASP A 81 97.66 55.27 91.57
C ASP A 81 96.64 56.34 91.17
N LEU A 82 96.79 57.57 91.67
CA LEU A 82 95.93 58.70 91.28
C LEU A 82 96.02 58.97 89.77
N GLN A 83 97.23 58.96 89.21
CA GLN A 83 97.42 59.16 87.77
C GLN A 83 96.75 58.04 86.95
N SER A 84 96.80 56.80 87.45
CA SER A 84 96.12 55.66 86.83
C SER A 84 94.59 55.80 86.91
N LYS A 85 94.05 56.24 88.05
CA LYS A 85 92.61 56.49 88.24
C LYS A 85 92.09 57.66 87.39
N ILE A 86 92.91 58.69 87.18
CA ILE A 86 92.58 59.79 86.26
C ILE A 86 92.43 59.25 84.83
N LYS A 87 93.38 58.41 84.37
CA LYS A 87 93.30 57.76 83.05
C LYS A 87 92.07 56.88 82.91
N GLU A 88 91.73 56.10 83.94
CA GLU A 88 90.52 55.26 83.95
C GLU A 88 89.24 56.09 83.86
N ARG A 89 89.16 57.18 84.63
CA ARG A 89 88.03 58.13 84.56
C ARG A 89 87.91 58.75 83.16
N ASP A 90 89.01 59.14 82.54
CA ASP A 90 88.99 59.70 81.17
C ASP A 90 88.51 58.66 80.14
N ALA A 91 88.95 57.42 80.26
CA ALA A 91 88.47 56.33 79.41
C ALA A 91 86.96 56.09 79.58
N LEU A 92 86.46 56.04 80.82
CA LEU A 92 85.04 55.91 81.11
C LEU A 92 84.23 57.11 80.60
N THR A 93 84.76 58.33 80.75
CA THR A 93 84.11 59.55 80.24
C THR A 93 83.94 59.49 78.72
N ASN A 94 84.99 59.08 78.01
CA ASN A 94 84.95 58.92 76.56
C ASN A 94 83.97 57.82 76.14
N SER A 95 83.95 56.69 76.86
CA SER A 95 83.00 55.61 76.61
C SER A 95 81.54 56.05 76.81
N LEU A 96 81.25 56.81 77.87
CA LEU A 96 79.92 57.33 78.15
C LEU A 96 79.47 58.31 77.05
N GLN A 97 80.37 59.18 76.59
CA GLN A 97 80.09 60.09 75.48
C GLN A 97 79.80 59.32 74.19
N ALA A 98 80.55 58.25 73.90
CA ALA A 98 80.32 57.39 72.76
C ALA A 98 78.95 56.70 72.84
N SER A 99 78.62 56.07 73.98
CA SER A 99 77.31 55.45 74.20
C SER A 99 76.16 56.46 74.15
N SER A 100 76.36 57.70 74.60
CA SER A 100 75.35 58.75 74.50
C SER A 100 75.09 59.15 73.04
N LYS A 101 76.12 59.18 72.19
CA LYS A 101 75.97 59.44 70.75
C LYS A 101 75.24 58.29 70.07
N GLU A 102 75.60 57.05 70.40
CA GLU A 102 74.94 55.85 69.88
C GLU A 102 73.46 55.80 70.26
N LYS A 103 73.12 56.11 71.53
CA LYS A 103 71.74 56.24 71.99
C LYS A 103 70.95 57.26 71.16
N ALA A 104 71.51 58.44 70.93
CA ALA A 104 70.85 59.48 70.12
C ALA A 104 70.64 59.03 68.66
N GLN A 105 71.60 58.29 68.09
CA GLN A 105 71.47 57.70 66.76
C GLN A 105 70.36 56.65 66.70
N LEU A 106 70.30 55.73 67.67
CA LEU A 106 69.26 54.71 67.77
C LEU A 106 67.87 55.33 67.96
N GLU A 107 67.74 56.36 68.80
CA GLU A 107 66.49 57.11 68.95
C GLU A 107 66.03 57.76 67.63
N GLY A 108 66.98 58.28 66.84
CA GLY A 108 66.71 58.77 65.49
C GLY A 108 66.22 57.68 64.53
N GLN A 109 66.86 56.51 64.54
CA GLN A 109 66.46 55.36 63.73
C GLN A 109 65.07 54.84 64.11
N ILE A 110 64.76 54.75 65.40
CA ILE A 110 63.44 54.34 65.90
C ILE A 110 62.36 55.30 65.41
N LYS A 111 62.59 56.62 65.50
CA LYS A 111 61.64 57.62 64.98
C LYS A 111 61.41 57.47 63.47
N SER A 112 62.49 57.26 62.70
CA SER A 112 62.39 57.06 61.25
C SER A 112 61.60 55.78 60.89
N LEU A 113 61.93 54.65 61.53
CA LEU A 113 61.23 53.38 61.31
C LEU A 113 59.75 53.45 61.73
N THR A 114 59.45 54.14 62.83
CA THR A 114 58.06 54.36 63.28
C THR A 114 57.28 55.17 62.24
N ALA A 115 57.87 56.21 61.66
CA ALA A 115 57.24 56.99 60.60
C ALA A 115 57.03 56.17 59.32
N GLN A 116 58.00 55.34 58.93
CA GLN A 116 57.89 54.44 57.78
C GLN A 116 56.78 53.40 57.98
N LEU A 117 56.67 52.80 59.17
CA LEU A 117 55.58 51.89 59.51
C LEU A 117 54.21 52.56 59.42
N ALA A 118 54.08 53.79 59.93
CA ALA A 118 52.83 54.55 59.83
C ALA A 118 52.45 54.87 58.37
N ASP A 119 53.42 55.21 57.52
CA ASP A 119 53.18 55.45 56.09
C ASP A 119 52.80 54.16 55.34
N LEU A 120 53.48 53.05 55.63
CA LEU A 120 53.13 51.74 55.08
C LEU A 120 51.74 51.29 55.51
N GLN A 121 51.37 51.49 56.77
CA GLN A 121 50.04 51.18 57.28
C GLN A 121 48.96 51.98 56.52
N LYS A 122 49.18 53.29 56.33
CA LYS A 122 48.27 54.15 55.54
C LYS A 122 48.14 53.73 54.07
N LYS A 123 49.15 53.06 53.50
CA LYS A 123 49.11 52.54 52.12
C LYS A 123 48.44 51.17 52.03
N ILE A 124 48.64 50.30 53.02
CA ILE A 124 48.10 48.94 53.05
C ILE A 124 46.58 48.95 53.27
N ASP A 125 46.08 49.75 54.21
CA ASP A 125 44.65 49.71 54.58
C ASP A 125 43.71 50.01 53.40
N PRO A 126 43.91 51.09 52.61
CA PRO A 126 43.08 51.34 51.42
C PRO A 126 43.20 50.25 50.37
N LYS A 127 44.39 49.64 50.22
CA LYS A 127 44.61 48.60 49.22
C LYS A 127 43.87 47.31 49.58
N VAL A 128 43.87 46.95 50.86
CA VAL A 128 43.09 45.81 51.38
C VAL A 128 41.60 46.05 51.15
N VAL A 129 41.08 47.24 51.47
CA VAL A 129 39.68 47.60 51.23
C VAL A 129 39.31 47.51 49.74
N GLU A 130 40.18 48.01 48.85
CA GLU A 130 39.97 47.94 47.40
C GLU A 130 39.92 46.48 46.91
N LEU A 131 40.88 45.65 47.34
CA LEU A 131 40.92 44.23 46.97
C LEU A 131 39.70 43.47 47.46
N VAL A 132 39.22 43.75 48.68
CA VAL A 132 37.97 43.17 49.20
C VAL A 132 36.78 43.57 48.34
N LYS A 133 36.70 44.84 47.92
CA LYS A 133 35.63 45.31 47.03
C LYS A 133 35.69 44.64 45.65
N GLN A 134 36.87 44.52 45.07
CA GLN A 134 37.09 43.84 43.79
C GLN A 134 36.70 42.36 43.88
N LYS A 135 37.14 41.67 44.94
CA LYS A 135 36.78 40.28 45.23
C LYS A 135 35.26 40.10 45.30
N ASN A 136 34.57 40.91 46.11
CA ASN A 136 33.12 40.82 46.26
C ASN A 136 32.39 41.08 44.93
N THR A 137 32.88 42.03 44.12
CA THR A 137 32.32 42.31 42.79
C THR A 137 32.48 41.10 41.86
N ALA A 138 33.67 40.49 41.84
CA ALA A 138 33.95 39.29 41.05
C ALA A 138 33.08 38.10 41.51
N GLU A 139 32.91 37.90 42.81
CA GLU A 139 32.02 36.86 43.36
C GLU A 139 30.56 37.06 42.93
N THR A 140 30.06 38.30 42.94
CA THR A 140 28.71 38.62 42.45
C THR A 140 28.57 38.34 40.95
N GLN A 141 29.56 38.74 40.15
CA GLN A 141 29.55 38.47 38.71
C GLN A 141 29.59 36.96 38.42
N LEU A 142 30.42 36.21 39.14
CA LEU A 142 30.52 34.76 39.01
C LEU A 142 29.18 34.08 39.33
N LYS A 143 28.49 34.52 40.40
CA LYS A 143 27.14 34.02 40.73
C LYS A 143 26.15 34.28 39.59
N LYS A 144 26.18 35.48 38.99
CA LYS A 144 25.31 35.82 37.85
C LYS A 144 25.60 34.94 36.63
N VAL A 145 26.87 34.78 36.28
CA VAL A 145 27.29 33.92 35.15
C VAL A 145 26.87 32.47 35.38
N ASN A 146 27.06 31.94 36.59
CA ASN A 146 26.63 30.57 36.91
C ASN A 146 25.10 30.39 36.82
N ALA A 147 24.32 31.39 37.23
CA ALA A 147 22.87 31.37 37.05
C ALA A 147 22.48 31.41 35.57
N ASP A 148 23.14 32.25 34.77
CA ASP A 148 22.91 32.34 33.32
C ASP A 148 23.27 31.04 32.59
N VAL A 149 24.40 30.41 32.95
CA VAL A 149 24.83 29.10 32.43
C VAL A 149 23.81 28.02 32.78
N SER A 150 23.34 28.00 34.03
CA SER A 150 22.32 27.03 34.47
C SER A 150 21.00 27.20 33.71
N SER A 151 20.56 28.46 33.52
CA SER A 151 19.37 28.79 32.73
C SER A 151 19.51 28.34 31.27
N LYS A 152 20.63 28.67 30.62
CA LYS A 152 20.91 28.26 29.24
C LYS A 152 21.02 26.74 29.09
N THR A 153 21.59 26.05 30.07
CA THR A 153 21.66 24.58 30.09
C THR A 153 20.27 23.96 30.16
N ASN A 154 19.38 24.52 31.00
CA ASN A 154 17.99 24.07 31.06
C ASN A 154 17.24 24.31 29.76
N GLN A 155 17.43 25.47 29.12
CA GLN A 155 16.84 25.76 27.80
C GLN A 155 17.34 24.78 26.73
N LEU A 156 18.64 24.48 26.72
CA LEU A 156 19.23 23.52 25.79
C LEU A 156 18.66 22.11 25.98
N ASN A 157 18.47 21.68 27.23
CA ASN A 157 17.84 20.39 27.54
C ASN A 157 16.38 20.34 27.05
N GLN A 158 15.61 21.42 27.23
CA GLN A 158 14.23 21.52 26.73
C GLN A 158 14.18 21.47 25.20
N LEU A 159 15.01 22.24 24.51
CA LEU A 159 15.10 22.23 23.06
C LEU A 159 15.52 20.85 22.53
N THR A 160 16.47 20.19 23.20
CA THR A 160 16.90 18.82 22.85
C THR A 160 15.75 17.83 22.96
N ALA A 161 14.91 17.93 24.00
CA ALA A 161 13.73 17.10 24.16
C ALA A 161 12.69 17.38 23.05
N GLN A 162 12.44 18.64 22.71
CA GLN A 162 11.53 19.04 21.63
C GLN A 162 12.00 18.54 20.26
N ILE A 163 13.30 18.60 19.99
CA ILE A 163 13.89 18.05 18.76
C ILE A 163 13.65 16.54 18.70
N LYS A 164 13.96 15.79 19.77
CA LYS A 164 13.70 14.34 19.82
C LYS A 164 12.22 14.01 19.55
N GLN A 165 11.29 14.73 20.17
CA GLN A 165 9.86 14.54 19.94
C GLN A 165 9.46 14.82 18.49
N SER A 166 9.98 15.91 17.91
CA SER A 166 9.71 16.29 16.52
C SER A 166 10.28 15.27 15.54
N THR A 167 11.50 14.77 15.78
CA THR A 167 12.12 13.70 14.99
C THR A 167 11.28 12.42 15.04
N THR A 168 10.83 11.99 16.21
CA THR A 168 9.93 10.83 16.35
C THR A 168 8.64 11.03 15.56
N LYS A 169 8.03 12.23 15.61
CA LYS A 169 6.81 12.54 14.86
C LYS A 169 7.05 12.50 13.34
N VAL A 170 8.18 13.00 12.86
CA VAL A 170 8.57 12.92 11.45
C VAL A 170 8.70 11.47 11.00
N GLU A 171 9.37 10.61 11.78
CA GLU A 171 9.51 9.19 11.43
C GLU A 171 8.17 8.44 11.45
N GLN A 172 7.28 8.76 12.40
CA GLN A 172 5.90 8.23 12.40
C GLN A 172 5.12 8.65 11.15
N LEU A 173 5.21 9.93 10.74
CA LEU A 173 4.54 10.41 9.53
C LEU A 173 5.12 9.73 8.27
N LYS A 174 6.44 9.59 8.16
CA LYS A 174 7.07 8.84 7.06
C LYS A 174 6.58 7.40 6.99
N ALA A 175 6.46 6.73 8.15
CA ALA A 175 5.96 5.36 8.22
C ALA A 175 4.48 5.25 7.78
N GLN A 176 3.67 6.31 7.92
CA GLN A 176 2.28 6.36 7.47
C GLN A 176 2.12 6.62 5.96
N ILE A 177 3.08 7.28 5.32
CA ILE A 177 3.02 7.62 3.88
C ILE A 177 2.97 6.36 3.00
N LYS A 178 3.88 5.40 3.23
CA LYS A 178 3.99 4.20 2.38
C LYS A 178 2.71 3.33 2.35
N PRO A 179 2.04 3.07 3.49
CA PRO A 179 0.72 2.43 3.49
C PRO A 179 -0.34 3.22 2.71
N LEU A 180 -0.38 4.55 2.86
CA LEU A 180 -1.33 5.41 2.14
C LEU A 180 -1.09 5.40 0.63
N GLU A 181 0.17 5.44 0.18
CA GLU A 181 0.53 5.30 -1.25
C GLU A 181 0.06 3.95 -1.81
N THR A 182 0.24 2.87 -1.03
CA THR A 182 -0.23 1.53 -1.39
C THR A 182 -1.75 1.49 -1.49
N GLN A 183 -2.46 2.12 -0.55
CA GLN A 183 -3.92 2.22 -0.55
C GLN A 183 -4.44 3.00 -1.76
N ILE A 184 -3.80 4.14 -2.09
CA ILE A 184 -4.14 4.94 -3.29
C ILE A 184 -3.95 4.11 -4.57
N SER A 185 -2.83 3.39 -4.68
CA SER A 185 -2.58 2.52 -5.83
C SER A 185 -3.64 1.41 -5.95
N GLY A 186 -4.05 0.81 -4.83
CA GLY A 186 -5.11 -0.20 -4.80
C GLY A 186 -6.47 0.36 -5.23
N LEU A 187 -6.83 1.54 -4.73
CA LEU A 187 -8.07 2.22 -5.12
C LEU A 187 -8.09 2.59 -6.62
N ASN A 188 -6.97 3.07 -7.17
CA ASN A 188 -6.87 3.36 -8.60
C ASN A 188 -7.06 2.11 -9.47
N ALA A 189 -6.53 0.96 -9.06
CA ALA A 189 -6.75 -0.30 -9.76
C ALA A 189 -8.23 -0.73 -9.73
N GLN A 190 -8.91 -0.56 -8.59
CA GLN A 190 -10.35 -0.83 -8.47
C GLN A 190 -11.20 0.08 -9.36
N VAL A 191 -10.88 1.38 -9.40
CA VAL A 191 -11.57 2.35 -10.29
C VAL A 191 -11.43 1.92 -11.75
N LYS A 192 -10.22 1.55 -12.19
CA LYS A 192 -10.00 1.05 -13.55
C LYS A 192 -10.83 -0.20 -13.85
N GLN A 193 -10.87 -1.16 -12.93
CA GLN A 193 -11.67 -2.37 -13.09
C GLN A 193 -13.18 -2.06 -13.20
N GLN A 194 -13.68 -1.10 -12.42
CA GLN A 194 -15.08 -0.68 -12.53
C GLN A 194 -15.38 0.01 -13.87
N GLN A 195 -14.45 0.84 -14.36
CA GLN A 195 -14.58 1.48 -15.66
C GLN A 195 -14.66 0.46 -16.81
N ASP A 196 -13.84 -0.60 -16.76
CA ASP A 196 -13.86 -1.68 -17.74
C ASP A 196 -15.20 -2.44 -17.73
N LYS A 197 -15.75 -2.72 -16.53
CA LYS A 197 -17.08 -3.33 -16.38
C LYS A 197 -18.19 -2.45 -16.96
N LEU A 198 -18.14 -1.14 -16.72
CA LEU A 198 -19.10 -0.17 -17.26
C LEU A 198 -19.08 -0.16 -18.78
N THR A 199 -17.89 -0.15 -19.38
CA THR A 199 -17.71 -0.24 -20.84
C THR A 199 -18.33 -1.52 -21.41
N LYS A 200 -18.12 -2.66 -20.73
CA LYS A 200 -18.70 -3.94 -21.14
C LYS A 200 -20.23 -3.93 -21.10
N ILE A 201 -20.82 -3.46 -19.99
CA ILE A 201 -22.27 -3.36 -19.83
C ILE A 201 -22.88 -2.43 -20.89
N ALA A 202 -22.21 -1.32 -21.21
CA ALA A 202 -22.67 -0.42 -22.26
C ALA A 202 -22.71 -1.09 -23.64
N ALA A 203 -21.71 -1.92 -23.96
CA ALA A 203 -21.69 -2.71 -25.19
C ALA A 203 -22.79 -3.77 -25.24
N GLU A 204 -23.00 -4.51 -24.14
CA GLU A 204 -24.06 -5.50 -23.99
C GLU A 204 -25.45 -4.85 -24.15
N ARG A 205 -25.69 -3.69 -23.51
CA ARG A 205 -26.94 -2.92 -23.64
C ARG A 205 -27.21 -2.50 -25.08
N LYS A 206 -26.18 -2.05 -25.80
CA LYS A 206 -26.29 -1.68 -27.22
C LYS A 206 -26.71 -2.90 -28.06
N ALA A 207 -26.11 -4.06 -27.84
CA ALA A 207 -26.46 -5.30 -28.54
C ALA A 207 -27.91 -5.72 -28.29
N VAL A 208 -28.37 -5.69 -27.04
CA VAL A 208 -29.77 -6.02 -26.68
C VAL A 208 -30.75 -5.03 -27.34
N THR A 209 -30.41 -3.74 -27.36
CA THR A 209 -31.24 -2.72 -28.02
C THR A 209 -31.43 -3.02 -29.50
N THR A 210 -30.37 -3.44 -30.19
CA THR A 210 -30.44 -3.87 -31.60
C THR A 210 -31.34 -5.10 -31.76
N LYS A 211 -31.18 -6.14 -30.92
CA LYS A 211 -32.03 -7.34 -30.96
C LYS A 211 -33.52 -7.01 -30.76
N ILE A 212 -33.86 -6.11 -29.83
CA ILE A 212 -35.26 -5.68 -29.58
C ILE A 212 -35.85 -4.99 -30.82
N ALA A 213 -35.08 -4.12 -31.48
CA ALA A 213 -35.53 -3.42 -32.68
C ALA A 213 -35.83 -4.42 -33.82
N GLU A 214 -34.99 -5.44 -34.00
CA GLU A 214 -35.23 -6.51 -34.97
C GLU A 214 -36.48 -7.33 -34.64
N TYR A 215 -36.66 -7.72 -33.38
CA TYR A 215 -37.85 -8.46 -32.95
C TYR A 215 -39.14 -7.66 -33.18
N THR A 216 -39.14 -6.37 -32.87
CA THR A 216 -40.29 -5.47 -33.08
C THR A 216 -40.68 -5.42 -34.55
N LYS A 217 -39.71 -5.28 -35.45
CA LYS A 217 -39.94 -5.30 -36.90
C LYS A 217 -40.52 -6.63 -37.39
N ASN A 218 -40.06 -7.74 -36.81
CA ASN A 218 -40.61 -9.06 -37.14
C ASN A 218 -42.06 -9.22 -36.67
N GLN A 219 -42.42 -8.71 -35.49
CA GLN A 219 -43.80 -8.74 -34.99
C GLN A 219 -44.77 -7.94 -35.88
N GLU A 220 -44.35 -6.80 -36.41
CA GLU A 220 -45.17 -6.01 -37.35
C GLU A 220 -45.41 -6.76 -38.67
N TRP A 221 -44.40 -7.44 -39.20
CA TRP A 221 -44.53 -8.28 -40.39
C TRP A 221 -45.52 -9.44 -40.17
N VAL A 222 -45.46 -10.10 -39.01
CA VAL A 222 -46.41 -11.18 -38.64
C VAL A 222 -47.85 -10.67 -38.54
N LYS A 223 -48.07 -9.43 -38.09
CA LYS A 223 -49.43 -8.84 -38.04
C LYS A 223 -50.00 -8.51 -39.42
N GLN A 224 -49.16 -8.11 -40.38
CA GLN A 224 -49.60 -7.82 -41.75
C GLN A 224 -49.95 -9.08 -42.56
N TYR A 225 -49.43 -10.24 -42.17
CA TYR A 225 -49.62 -11.50 -42.87
C TYR A 225 -49.99 -12.61 -41.88
N GLU A 226 -51.27 -13.06 -41.92
CA GLU A 226 -51.74 -14.41 -41.52
C GLU A 226 -52.40 -14.63 -40.16
N LEU A 227 -53.35 -13.80 -39.74
CA LEU A 227 -54.41 -14.31 -38.86
C LEU A 227 -55.61 -14.69 -39.73
N ASP A 228 -56.07 -15.93 -39.66
CA ASP A 228 -57.36 -16.32 -40.22
C ASP A 228 -58.52 -15.84 -39.32
N SER A 229 -59.77 -16.11 -39.73
CA SER A 229 -60.97 -15.65 -39.04
C SER A 229 -61.09 -16.11 -37.58
N ASP A 230 -60.33 -17.13 -37.20
CA ASP A 230 -60.44 -17.81 -35.91
C ASP A 230 -59.19 -17.51 -35.04
N GLY A 231 -58.33 -16.58 -35.47
CA GLY A 231 -57.11 -16.18 -34.77
C GLY A 231 -55.94 -17.15 -34.93
N VAL A 232 -56.04 -18.10 -35.86
CA VAL A 232 -55.03 -19.13 -36.14
C VAL A 232 -54.21 -18.72 -37.37
N ARG A 233 -52.91 -19.04 -37.38
CA ARG A 233 -52.01 -18.73 -38.50
C ARG A 233 -52.00 -19.91 -39.47
N TRP A 234 -52.30 -19.71 -40.75
CA TRP A 234 -52.45 -20.84 -41.71
C TRP A 234 -51.17 -21.67 -41.93
N ARG A 235 -50.00 -21.13 -41.58
CA ARG A 235 -48.70 -21.82 -41.63
C ARG A 235 -48.40 -22.64 -40.37
N ASP A 236 -49.23 -22.58 -39.35
CA ASP A 236 -49.03 -23.42 -38.17
C ASP A 236 -49.37 -24.88 -38.54
N LEU A 237 -48.35 -25.74 -38.59
CA LEU A 237 -48.52 -27.17 -38.80
C LEU A 237 -49.12 -27.77 -37.52
N TYR A 238 -50.41 -28.08 -37.56
CA TYR A 238 -51.09 -28.78 -36.48
C TYR A 238 -50.90 -30.29 -36.60
N PHE A 239 -50.59 -30.89 -35.48
CA PHE A 239 -50.13 -32.26 -35.36
C PHE A 239 -51.18 -33.02 -34.55
N ASP A 240 -52.03 -33.76 -35.26
CA ASP A 240 -53.13 -34.52 -34.66
C ASP A 240 -52.81 -36.00 -34.45
N ARG A 241 -53.34 -36.57 -33.37
CA ARG A 241 -53.11 -37.94 -32.93
C ARG A 241 -54.35 -38.83 -33.10
N ASP A 242 -55.41 -38.44 -33.80
CA ASP A 242 -56.58 -39.32 -33.89
C ASP A 242 -56.69 -40.09 -35.21
N PHE A 243 -56.77 -41.41 -35.04
CA PHE A 243 -56.82 -42.44 -36.06
C PHE A 243 -58.23 -42.62 -36.60
N ASP A 244 -58.94 -41.52 -36.84
CA ASP A 244 -60.30 -41.59 -37.37
C ASP A 244 -60.30 -41.04 -38.80
N ARG A 245 -60.22 -41.97 -39.76
CA ARG A 245 -60.23 -41.66 -41.20
C ARG A 245 -61.49 -40.91 -41.63
N ASP A 246 -62.52 -40.90 -40.79
CA ASP A 246 -63.83 -40.33 -41.08
C ASP A 246 -64.02 -38.91 -40.53
N ASN A 247 -63.04 -38.38 -39.77
CA ASN A 247 -63.13 -37.04 -39.20
C ASN A 247 -61.79 -36.29 -39.28
N VAL A 248 -61.11 -36.35 -40.43
CA VAL A 248 -59.98 -35.49 -40.74
C VAL A 248 -60.49 -34.05 -40.77
N SER A 249 -60.43 -33.37 -39.63
CA SER A 249 -60.73 -31.95 -39.53
C SER A 249 -59.62 -31.18 -40.24
N PHE A 250 -59.70 -31.11 -41.57
CA PHE A 250 -59.08 -30.02 -42.32
C PHE A 250 -59.51 -28.72 -41.63
N SER A 251 -58.55 -27.96 -41.10
CA SER A 251 -58.83 -26.71 -40.38
C SER A 251 -59.83 -25.90 -41.20
N LYS A 252 -60.85 -25.40 -40.52
CA LYS A 252 -62.04 -24.78 -41.10
C LYS A 252 -61.77 -23.37 -41.69
N SER A 253 -60.56 -23.13 -42.18
CA SER A 253 -60.04 -21.92 -42.81
C SER A 253 -58.95 -22.32 -43.84
N ASN A 254 -59.09 -21.86 -45.09
CA ASN A 254 -58.14 -22.01 -46.23
C ASN A 254 -57.25 -23.26 -46.22
N PHE A 255 -57.78 -24.37 -46.76
CA PHE A 255 -57.22 -25.72 -46.70
C PHE A 255 -55.69 -25.80 -46.88
N ALA A 256 -55.04 -26.28 -45.81
CA ALA A 256 -53.67 -26.74 -45.76
C ALA A 256 -53.64 -28.27 -46.01
N LYS A 257 -52.95 -28.75 -47.05
CA LYS A 257 -52.78 -30.19 -47.29
C LYS A 257 -51.49 -30.71 -46.66
N THR A 258 -51.57 -31.77 -45.87
CA THR A 258 -50.42 -32.45 -45.26
C THR A 258 -50.13 -33.81 -45.89
N SER A 259 -48.88 -34.29 -45.78
CA SER A 259 -48.34 -35.54 -46.37
C SER A 259 -48.86 -36.84 -45.79
N GLY A 260 -49.59 -36.79 -44.67
CA GLY A 260 -50.01 -37.95 -43.88
C GLY A 260 -48.84 -38.64 -43.15
N ASN A 261 -48.69 -38.33 -41.86
CA ASN A 261 -48.20 -39.19 -40.78
C ASN A 261 -48.46 -38.50 -39.43
N LYS A 262 -48.72 -39.30 -38.39
CA LYS A 262 -49.11 -38.85 -37.03
C LYS A 262 -47.99 -38.03 -36.41
N MET A 263 -48.23 -36.74 -36.23
CA MET A 263 -47.45 -35.95 -35.30
C MET A 263 -48.40 -35.66 -34.13
N PRO A 264 -48.01 -35.88 -32.87
CA PRO A 264 -48.89 -35.60 -31.76
C PRO A 264 -48.71 -34.11 -31.31
N LYS A 265 -49.71 -33.55 -30.60
CA LYS A 265 -49.96 -32.11 -30.27
C LYS A 265 -48.92 -31.34 -29.39
N HIS A 266 -48.58 -30.11 -29.83
CA HIS A 266 -47.86 -28.98 -29.19
C HIS A 266 -46.31 -29.07 -29.04
N VAL A 267 -45.57 -28.06 -29.55
CA VAL A 267 -44.17 -27.64 -29.23
C VAL A 267 -43.96 -26.14 -29.42
N GLU A 268 -43.10 -25.63 -28.55
CA GLU A 268 -42.49 -24.31 -28.57
C GLU A 268 -41.09 -24.36 -29.23
N VAL A 269 -40.87 -23.48 -30.21
CA VAL A 269 -39.52 -23.21 -30.73
C VAL A 269 -38.76 -22.42 -29.68
N ILE A 270 -37.66 -22.99 -29.19
CA ILE A 270 -36.73 -22.29 -28.32
C ILE A 270 -35.75 -21.52 -29.22
N THR A 271 -36.09 -20.30 -29.64
CA THR A 271 -35.06 -19.34 -30.08
C THR A 271 -34.49 -18.65 -28.86
N ASP A 272 -33.18 -18.42 -28.89
CA ASP A 272 -32.40 -17.95 -27.77
C ASP A 272 -32.83 -16.54 -27.25
N GLU A 273 -32.81 -16.46 -25.91
CA GLU A 273 -32.69 -15.28 -25.04
C GLU A 273 -33.84 -14.29 -24.81
N LEU A 274 -35.05 -14.47 -25.36
CA LEU A 274 -36.22 -13.68 -24.90
C LEU A 274 -37.49 -14.53 -24.66
N GLY A 275 -37.31 -15.85 -24.54
CA GLY A 275 -38.34 -16.87 -24.46
C GLY A 275 -39.33 -16.70 -23.32
N ASN A 276 -40.49 -16.14 -23.64
CA ASN A 276 -41.72 -16.39 -22.91
C ASN A 276 -42.88 -16.42 -23.90
N ARG A 277 -43.56 -17.57 -24.04
CA ARG A 277 -45.02 -17.65 -24.16
C ARG A 277 -45.55 -18.95 -23.55
N GLU A 278 -46.22 -18.83 -22.41
CA GLU A 278 -47.21 -19.81 -21.98
C GLU A 278 -48.47 -19.70 -22.85
N LEU A 279 -48.96 -20.83 -23.35
CA LEU A 279 -50.39 -21.16 -23.39
C LEU A 279 -50.55 -22.67 -23.14
N SER A 280 -51.29 -22.99 -22.10
CA SER A 280 -51.62 -24.34 -21.61
C SER A 280 -52.86 -24.92 -22.30
N GLU A 281 -52.88 -26.23 -22.58
CA GLU A 281 -53.90 -27.15 -22.02
C GLU A 281 -53.70 -28.65 -22.38
N PHE A 282 -53.53 -29.44 -21.32
CA PHE A 282 -53.85 -30.85 -21.03
C PHE A 282 -54.33 -31.85 -22.13
N SER A 283 -53.68 -33.03 -22.22
CA SER A 283 -54.27 -34.33 -21.78
C SER A 283 -53.29 -35.50 -21.95
N VAL A 284 -53.33 -36.40 -20.96
CA VAL A 284 -52.49 -37.58 -20.76
C VAL A 284 -53.15 -38.80 -21.43
N GLU A 285 -52.31 -39.78 -21.79
CA GLU A 285 -52.57 -41.24 -21.89
C GLU A 285 -52.36 -41.90 -23.27
N LEU A 286 -51.63 -43.02 -23.20
CA LEU A 286 -51.52 -44.13 -24.17
C LEU A 286 -50.84 -43.86 -25.52
N SER A 287 -49.56 -43.49 -25.47
CA SER A 287 -48.45 -44.02 -26.31
C SER A 287 -47.22 -43.14 -26.08
N GLY A 288 -46.08 -43.73 -25.74
CA GLY A 288 -44.85 -43.06 -25.30
C GLY A 288 -44.10 -42.24 -26.37
N PHE A 289 -44.82 -41.57 -27.27
CA PHE A 289 -44.24 -40.73 -28.31
C PHE A 289 -44.67 -39.27 -28.13
N TYR A 290 -43.66 -38.48 -27.74
CA TYR A 290 -43.69 -37.06 -27.45
C TYR A 290 -44.02 -36.22 -28.68
N THR A 291 -44.77 -35.17 -28.44
CA THR A 291 -45.45 -34.34 -29.43
C THR A 291 -44.65 -33.09 -29.75
N PRO A 292 -44.34 -32.77 -31.03
CA PRO A 292 -43.71 -31.50 -31.34
C PRO A 292 -44.35 -30.66 -32.46
N THR A 293 -44.96 -29.49 -32.14
CA THR A 293 -45.29 -28.33 -33.03
C THR A 293 -44.13 -27.42 -33.46
N LEU A 294 -44.10 -27.04 -34.74
CA LEU A 294 -43.17 -26.04 -35.29
C LEU A 294 -44.00 -24.84 -35.81
N PRO A 295 -44.03 -23.68 -35.12
CA PRO A 295 -44.76 -22.49 -35.56
C PRO A 295 -44.02 -21.81 -36.72
N LEU A 296 -44.17 -22.36 -37.91
CA LEU A 296 -43.52 -21.87 -39.14
C LEU A 296 -43.89 -20.41 -39.44
N SER A 297 -45.01 -19.93 -38.94
CA SER A 297 -45.46 -18.55 -39.03
C SER A 297 -44.52 -17.52 -38.35
N GLN A 298 -43.64 -17.95 -37.45
CA GLN A 298 -42.59 -17.09 -36.87
C GLN A 298 -41.42 -16.84 -37.83
N TYR A 299 -41.33 -17.63 -38.90
CA TYR A 299 -40.24 -17.57 -39.85
C TYR A 299 -40.70 -16.92 -41.14
N LYS A 300 -39.98 -15.89 -41.58
CA LYS A 300 -40.26 -15.25 -42.87
C LYS A 300 -40.14 -16.27 -44.01
N ALA A 301 -41.13 -16.29 -44.90
CA ALA A 301 -41.07 -17.08 -46.12
C ALA A 301 -39.82 -16.70 -46.94
N ASN A 302 -39.00 -17.71 -47.22
CA ASN A 302 -37.80 -17.62 -48.02
C ASN A 302 -37.54 -19.00 -48.65
N PRO A 303 -38.04 -19.25 -49.88
CA PRO A 303 -37.89 -20.53 -50.56
C PRO A 303 -36.43 -20.96 -50.80
N SER A 304 -35.49 -20.01 -50.76
CA SER A 304 -34.06 -20.26 -50.97
C SER A 304 -33.29 -20.49 -49.66
N LYS A 305 -33.97 -20.53 -48.51
CA LYS A 305 -33.34 -20.72 -47.20
C LYS A 305 -33.85 -21.99 -46.52
N ILE A 306 -32.90 -22.88 -46.23
CA ILE A 306 -33.11 -23.98 -45.30
C ILE A 306 -32.87 -23.44 -43.89
N ASN A 307 -33.88 -23.56 -43.03
CA ASN A 307 -33.79 -23.19 -41.63
C ASN A 307 -33.51 -24.45 -40.80
N GLU A 308 -32.61 -24.32 -39.84
CA GLU A 308 -32.29 -25.35 -38.85
C GLU A 308 -32.69 -24.82 -37.48
N VAL A 309 -33.50 -25.58 -36.76
CA VAL A 309 -34.01 -25.18 -35.46
C VAL A 309 -33.99 -26.36 -34.49
N LEU A 310 -33.72 -26.05 -33.23
CA LEU A 310 -33.89 -27.01 -32.15
C LEU A 310 -35.37 -27.00 -31.74
N ILE A 311 -35.93 -28.19 -31.59
CA ILE A 311 -37.30 -28.36 -31.11
C ILE A 311 -37.25 -28.70 -29.61
N GLY A 312 -38.04 -27.98 -28.82
CA GLY A 312 -38.16 -28.16 -27.37
C GLY A 312 -39.21 -29.21 -27.01
N SER A 313 -39.39 -29.47 -25.70
CA SER A 313 -40.51 -30.24 -25.17
C SER A 313 -41.20 -29.44 -24.06
N GLU A 314 -42.52 -29.52 -24.01
CA GLU A 314 -43.34 -28.89 -22.97
C GLU A 314 -43.46 -29.74 -21.69
N GLN A 315 -42.89 -30.96 -21.70
CA GLN A 315 -42.84 -31.80 -20.51
C GLN A 315 -42.02 -31.09 -19.42
N PRO A 316 -42.51 -31.02 -18.17
CA PRO A 316 -41.81 -30.36 -17.07
C PRO A 316 -40.35 -30.81 -16.89
N GLU A 317 -40.05 -32.11 -17.09
CA GLU A 317 -38.69 -32.66 -16.98
C GLU A 317 -37.71 -32.20 -18.08
N ASN A 318 -38.25 -31.73 -19.20
CA ASN A 318 -37.51 -31.31 -20.40
C ASN A 318 -37.76 -29.84 -20.76
N LYS A 319 -38.49 -29.08 -19.92
CA LYS A 319 -38.76 -27.67 -20.12
C LYS A 319 -37.43 -26.90 -20.25
N GLY A 320 -37.28 -26.20 -21.38
CA GLY A 320 -36.04 -25.46 -21.71
C GLY A 320 -34.91 -26.30 -22.30
N LYS A 321 -35.11 -27.59 -22.60
CA LYS A 321 -34.11 -28.46 -23.25
C LYS A 321 -34.49 -28.76 -24.70
N ALA A 322 -33.48 -28.81 -25.57
CA ALA A 322 -33.66 -29.28 -26.94
C ALA A 322 -33.86 -30.81 -26.95
N VAL A 323 -34.98 -31.26 -27.52
CA VAL A 323 -35.36 -32.68 -27.63
C VAL A 323 -35.37 -33.16 -29.09
N GLY A 324 -34.84 -32.37 -30.01
CA GLY A 324 -34.78 -32.72 -31.41
C GLY A 324 -34.24 -31.59 -32.27
N LYS A 325 -34.08 -31.88 -33.55
CA LYS A 325 -33.67 -30.91 -34.57
C LYS A 325 -34.63 -31.00 -35.75
N ALA A 326 -35.05 -29.85 -36.27
CA ALA A 326 -35.88 -29.76 -37.47
C ALA A 326 -35.17 -28.89 -38.53
N PHE A 327 -35.21 -29.37 -39.77
CA PHE A 327 -34.77 -28.69 -40.97
C PHE A 327 -35.99 -28.40 -41.82
N PHE A 328 -36.25 -27.15 -42.14
CA PHE A 328 -37.42 -26.80 -42.95
C PHE A 328 -37.13 -25.68 -43.92
N VAL A 329 -37.89 -25.66 -45.00
CA VAL A 329 -37.95 -24.54 -45.93
C VAL A 329 -39.34 -23.97 -45.85
N ASN A 330 -39.42 -22.67 -45.60
CA ASN A 330 -40.68 -21.94 -45.58
C ASN A 330 -40.83 -21.22 -46.91
N GLN A 331 -41.69 -21.73 -47.79
CA GLN A 331 -42.03 -21.09 -49.05
C GLN A 331 -43.23 -20.14 -48.83
N ASN A 332 -43.67 -19.45 -49.87
CA ASN A 332 -44.74 -18.44 -49.75
C ASN A 332 -46.12 -19.09 -49.53
N TYR A 333 -46.40 -20.19 -50.21
CA TYR A 333 -47.67 -20.91 -50.21
C TYR A 333 -47.57 -22.31 -49.64
N SER A 334 -46.37 -22.75 -49.26
CA SER A 334 -46.12 -24.08 -48.74
C SER A 334 -44.92 -24.09 -47.82
N SER A 335 -44.82 -25.10 -46.97
CA SER A 335 -43.67 -25.30 -46.10
C SER A 335 -43.40 -26.78 -45.99
N TYR A 336 -42.14 -27.14 -45.87
CA TYR A 336 -41.77 -28.54 -45.77
C TYR A 336 -40.59 -28.75 -44.81
N VAL A 337 -40.67 -29.82 -44.03
CA VAL A 337 -39.84 -30.05 -42.86
C VAL A 337 -39.38 -31.50 -42.78
N ALA A 338 -38.11 -31.71 -42.49
CA ALA A 338 -37.56 -32.96 -42.03
C ALA A 338 -37.04 -32.79 -40.60
N TRP A 339 -37.30 -33.73 -39.70
CA TRP A 339 -36.95 -33.58 -38.31
C TRP A 339 -36.38 -34.87 -37.71
N ARG A 340 -35.72 -34.75 -36.56
CA ARG A 340 -35.18 -35.88 -35.81
C ARG A 340 -35.36 -35.64 -34.32
N PRO A 341 -36.07 -36.51 -33.59
CA PRO A 341 -36.08 -36.46 -32.13
C PRO A 341 -34.73 -36.86 -31.54
N VAL A 342 -34.37 -36.27 -30.41
CA VAL A 342 -33.37 -36.77 -29.47
C VAL A 342 -34.06 -37.81 -28.60
N MET A 343 -33.70 -39.07 -28.78
CA MET A 343 -34.17 -40.15 -27.91
C MET A 343 -33.43 -40.07 -26.57
N LEU A 344 -34.17 -40.13 -25.45
CA LEU A 344 -33.57 -40.13 -24.11
C LEU A 344 -33.02 -41.52 -23.79
N GLU A 345 -31.84 -41.59 -23.17
CA GLU A 345 -31.13 -42.84 -22.80
C GLU A 345 -32.01 -43.87 -22.06
N LYS A 346 -33.00 -43.44 -21.29
CA LYS A 346 -33.93 -44.35 -20.58
C LYS A 346 -34.85 -45.18 -21.51
N TYR A 347 -34.92 -44.84 -22.80
CA TYR A 347 -35.68 -45.56 -23.83
C TYR A 347 -34.75 -46.23 -24.88
N GLU A 348 -33.43 -46.22 -24.65
CA GLU A 348 -32.43 -46.95 -25.47
C GLU A 348 -32.58 -48.48 -25.53
N PRO A 349 -33.11 -49.22 -24.53
CA PRO A 349 -33.04 -50.69 -24.55
C PRO A 349 -33.74 -51.37 -25.73
N GLU A 350 -34.51 -50.64 -26.54
CA GLU A 350 -35.27 -51.20 -27.64
C GLU A 350 -34.71 -50.93 -29.05
N ARG A 351 -33.72 -50.06 -29.29
CA ARG A 351 -33.12 -49.93 -30.66
C ARG A 351 -31.66 -49.48 -30.70
N ILE A 352 -30.75 -50.44 -30.56
CA ILE A 352 -29.43 -50.38 -31.19
C ILE A 352 -29.55 -50.95 -32.61
N GLN A 353 -29.86 -50.08 -33.58
CA GLN A 353 -29.47 -50.12 -35.01
C GLN A 353 -30.34 -49.13 -35.79
N ALA A 354 -29.88 -47.89 -35.93
CA ALA A 354 -30.48 -46.93 -36.85
C ALA A 354 -29.98 -47.14 -38.29
N LEU A 355 -30.20 -48.33 -38.82
CA LEU A 355 -30.24 -48.64 -40.25
C LEU A 355 -31.22 -49.81 -40.38
N VAL A 356 -32.39 -49.55 -40.95
CA VAL A 356 -33.47 -50.49 -41.30
C VAL A 356 -34.53 -50.75 -40.21
N ASP A 357 -35.77 -50.71 -40.70
CA ASP A 357 -37.09 -51.09 -40.15
C ASP A 357 -37.78 -50.23 -39.10
N ASP A 358 -38.60 -49.32 -39.64
CA ASP A 358 -40.02 -49.17 -39.29
C ASP A 358 -40.32 -48.67 -37.88
N ASP A 359 -40.24 -47.35 -37.68
CA ASP A 359 -41.41 -46.58 -37.24
C ASP A 359 -41.20 -45.07 -37.47
N LYS A 360 -41.82 -44.61 -38.56
CA LYS A 360 -42.24 -43.25 -38.90
C LYS A 360 -41.19 -42.29 -39.45
N ASP A 361 -41.18 -42.20 -40.78
CA ASP A 361 -40.73 -41.07 -41.59
C ASP A 361 -40.94 -39.73 -40.88
N LYS A 362 -39.84 -39.04 -40.56
CA LYS A 362 -39.88 -37.74 -39.87
C LYS A 362 -39.84 -36.59 -40.87
N VAL A 363 -40.66 -36.69 -41.90
CA VAL A 363 -40.75 -35.67 -42.95
C VAL A 363 -42.19 -35.32 -43.21
N ASP A 364 -42.47 -34.03 -43.27
CA ASP A 364 -43.81 -33.51 -43.48
C ASP A 364 -43.82 -32.24 -44.32
N TYR A 365 -44.95 -31.96 -44.95
CA TYR A 365 -45.18 -30.70 -45.63
C TYR A 365 -46.59 -30.19 -45.39
N VAL A 366 -46.77 -28.88 -45.59
CA VAL A 366 -48.06 -28.21 -45.72
C VAL A 366 -48.10 -27.41 -47.01
N ALA A 367 -49.22 -27.48 -47.71
CA ALA A 367 -49.48 -26.68 -48.89
C ALA A 367 -50.81 -25.93 -48.74
N ARG A 368 -50.77 -24.60 -48.94
CA ARG A 368 -51.96 -23.77 -49.06
C ARG A 368 -52.57 -23.97 -50.44
N THR A 369 -53.82 -24.41 -50.48
CA THR A 369 -54.51 -24.66 -51.75
C THR A 369 -55.52 -23.56 -52.13
N ASP A 370 -55.79 -22.63 -51.21
CA ASP A 370 -56.74 -21.50 -51.36
C ASP A 370 -58.18 -21.92 -51.75
N TYR A 371 -58.58 -23.16 -51.43
CA TYR A 371 -59.97 -23.59 -51.63
C TYR A 371 -60.92 -22.93 -50.62
N GLN A 372 -62.10 -22.58 -51.09
CA GLN A 372 -63.17 -22.01 -50.28
C GLN A 372 -63.85 -23.10 -49.45
N LYS A 373 -64.06 -22.80 -48.18
CA LYS A 373 -64.78 -23.66 -47.23
C LYS A 373 -66.23 -23.85 -47.68
N GLY A 374 -66.74 -25.08 -47.57
CA GLY A 374 -68.13 -25.40 -47.90
C GLY A 374 -68.43 -25.56 -49.39
N VAL A 375 -67.42 -25.45 -50.26
CA VAL A 375 -67.52 -25.68 -51.71
C VAL A 375 -66.80 -27.00 -52.06
N ASP A 376 -67.34 -27.76 -53.03
CA ASP A 376 -66.75 -29.03 -53.46
C ASP A 376 -65.28 -28.85 -53.91
N ILE A 377 -64.36 -29.58 -53.27
CA ILE A 377 -62.92 -29.43 -53.49
C ILE A 377 -62.52 -29.92 -54.89
N LYS A 378 -63.13 -31.01 -55.36
CA LYS A 378 -62.80 -31.57 -56.68
C LYS A 378 -63.15 -30.58 -57.78
N LEU A 379 -64.32 -29.94 -57.69
CA LEU A 379 -64.74 -28.90 -58.64
C LEU A 379 -63.79 -27.71 -58.63
N GLN A 380 -63.41 -27.19 -57.45
CA GLN A 380 -62.47 -26.09 -57.32
C GLN A 380 -61.07 -26.45 -57.86
N ALA A 381 -60.59 -27.66 -57.56
CA ALA A 381 -59.32 -28.17 -58.06
C ALA A 381 -59.32 -28.31 -59.58
N GLN A 382 -60.43 -28.80 -60.17
CA GLN A 382 -60.58 -28.88 -61.63
C GLN A 382 -60.57 -27.49 -62.27
N GLN A 383 -61.33 -26.54 -61.74
CA GLN A 383 -61.35 -25.16 -62.24
C GLN A 383 -59.97 -24.50 -62.16
N ARG A 384 -59.26 -24.69 -61.04
CA ARG A 384 -57.88 -24.20 -60.86
C ARG A 384 -56.93 -24.86 -61.86
N TYR A 385 -57.01 -26.17 -62.04
CA TYR A 385 -56.15 -26.91 -62.96
C TYR A 385 -56.30 -26.43 -64.40
N GLU A 386 -57.54 -26.34 -64.91
CA GLU A 386 -57.79 -25.88 -66.28
C GLU A 386 -57.37 -24.41 -66.48
N SER A 387 -57.60 -23.55 -65.48
CA SER A 387 -57.20 -22.14 -65.51
C SER A 387 -55.69 -21.96 -65.58
N VAL A 388 -54.93 -22.73 -64.79
CA VAL A 388 -53.45 -22.69 -64.83
C VAL A 388 -52.92 -23.31 -66.11
N LYS A 389 -53.46 -24.47 -66.52
CA LYS A 389 -53.08 -25.15 -67.76
C LYS A 389 -53.22 -24.26 -69.00
N ALA A 390 -54.30 -23.51 -69.10
CA ALA A 390 -54.52 -22.58 -70.21
C ALA A 390 -53.48 -21.44 -70.29
N LYS A 391 -52.88 -21.04 -69.16
CA LYS A 391 -51.90 -19.95 -69.09
C LYS A 391 -50.46 -20.42 -69.13
N THR A 392 -50.18 -21.57 -68.52
CA THR A 392 -48.83 -22.04 -68.25
C THR A 392 -48.79 -23.56 -68.37
N PRO A 393 -48.88 -24.12 -69.60
CA PRO A 393 -49.03 -25.56 -69.82
C PRO A 393 -47.82 -26.37 -69.35
N GLN A 394 -46.65 -25.73 -69.21
CA GLN A 394 -45.47 -26.32 -68.58
C GLN A 394 -44.93 -25.41 -67.48
N ILE A 395 -44.69 -25.98 -66.30
CA ILE A 395 -44.19 -25.25 -65.13
C ILE A 395 -42.94 -25.96 -64.61
N THR A 396 -41.86 -25.20 -64.40
CA THR A 396 -40.63 -25.72 -63.80
C THR A 396 -40.45 -25.18 -62.39
N TYR A 397 -40.15 -26.05 -61.44
CA TYR A 397 -39.93 -25.74 -60.04
C TYR A 397 -38.49 -26.06 -59.65
N ARG A 398 -37.88 -25.21 -58.84
CA ARG A 398 -36.56 -25.46 -58.22
C ARG A 398 -36.63 -25.27 -56.72
N GLY A 399 -35.90 -26.10 -56.00
CA GLY A 399 -35.78 -25.97 -54.55
C GLY A 399 -34.91 -27.08 -53.96
N TYR A 400 -35.26 -27.54 -52.76
CA TYR A 400 -34.43 -28.46 -52.00
C TYR A 400 -35.18 -29.75 -51.66
N MET A 401 -34.40 -30.81 -51.54
CA MET A 401 -34.79 -32.05 -50.87
C MET A 401 -34.16 -32.05 -49.48
N LEU A 402 -34.95 -32.38 -48.46
CA LEU A 402 -34.54 -32.49 -47.07
C LEU A 402 -34.79 -33.90 -46.55
N ASN A 403 -33.90 -34.37 -45.68
CA ASN A 403 -34.10 -35.55 -44.86
C ASN A 403 -33.73 -35.23 -43.40
N VAL A 404 -33.80 -36.24 -42.53
CA VAL A 404 -33.52 -36.09 -41.09
C VAL A 404 -32.10 -35.60 -40.76
N GLY A 405 -31.17 -35.62 -41.73
CA GLY A 405 -29.81 -35.10 -41.64
C GLY A 405 -29.63 -33.69 -42.22
N GLY A 406 -30.71 -33.04 -42.69
CA GLY A 406 -30.67 -31.72 -43.30
C GLY A 406 -30.88 -31.75 -44.81
N LYS A 407 -30.19 -30.86 -45.53
CA LYS A 407 -30.25 -30.82 -47.00
C LYS A 407 -29.74 -32.15 -47.58
N SER A 408 -30.57 -32.83 -48.36
CA SER A 408 -30.22 -34.11 -48.99
C SER A 408 -30.10 -34.03 -50.51
N GLY A 409 -30.50 -32.92 -51.14
CA GLY A 409 -30.27 -32.65 -52.56
C GLY A 409 -30.92 -31.36 -53.06
N ASP A 410 -30.65 -31.03 -54.32
CA ASP A 410 -31.31 -29.97 -55.08
C ASP A 410 -32.34 -30.58 -56.02
N ILE A 411 -33.60 -30.15 -55.94
CA ILE A 411 -34.69 -30.69 -56.76
C ILE A 411 -35.04 -29.74 -57.91
N THR A 412 -35.23 -30.32 -59.10
CA THR A 412 -35.87 -29.64 -60.23
C THR A 412 -37.02 -30.51 -60.72
N LEU A 413 -38.25 -29.99 -60.71
CA LEU A 413 -39.44 -30.65 -61.24
C LEU A 413 -40.00 -29.86 -62.42
N THR A 414 -40.52 -30.56 -63.43
CA THR A 414 -41.27 -29.99 -64.54
C THR A 414 -42.62 -30.69 -64.60
N ALA A 415 -43.69 -29.91 -64.37
CA ALA A 415 -45.06 -30.33 -64.60
C ALA A 415 -45.46 -29.96 -66.04
N ASP A 416 -45.77 -30.97 -66.84
CA ASP A 416 -46.36 -30.83 -68.18
C ASP A 416 -47.85 -31.14 -68.04
N LEU A 417 -48.66 -30.07 -67.98
CA LEU A 417 -50.10 -30.12 -67.72
C LEU A 417 -50.89 -30.59 -68.95
N ASP A 418 -50.31 -30.48 -70.15
CA ASP A 418 -50.89 -31.06 -71.36
C ASP A 418 -50.78 -32.58 -71.35
N LYS A 419 -49.64 -33.09 -70.90
CA LYS A 419 -49.39 -34.53 -70.78
C LYS A 419 -49.80 -35.13 -69.44
N ASN A 420 -50.34 -34.33 -68.52
CA ASN A 420 -50.70 -34.72 -67.15
C ASN A 420 -49.57 -35.44 -66.41
N VAL A 421 -48.33 -34.98 -66.56
CA VAL A 421 -47.14 -35.65 -66.01
C VAL A 421 -46.17 -34.70 -65.34
N VAL A 422 -45.58 -35.14 -64.23
CA VAL A 422 -44.45 -34.50 -63.56
C VAL A 422 -43.21 -35.37 -63.74
N ASN A 423 -42.15 -34.76 -64.25
CA ASN A 423 -40.82 -35.35 -64.33
C ASN A 423 -39.82 -34.45 -63.60
N GLY A 424 -38.64 -34.94 -63.27
CA GLY A 424 -37.64 -34.10 -62.62
C GLY A 424 -36.34 -34.80 -62.30
N THR A 425 -35.48 -34.08 -61.59
CA THR A 425 -34.17 -34.57 -61.13
C THR A 425 -33.92 -34.16 -59.70
N VAL A 426 -33.17 -34.99 -58.98
CA VAL A 426 -32.54 -34.63 -57.71
C VAL A 426 -31.04 -34.72 -57.92
N THR A 427 -30.35 -33.61 -57.74
CA THR A 427 -28.91 -33.47 -57.96
C THR A 427 -28.20 -33.06 -56.68
N ASN A 428 -26.87 -33.05 -56.68
CA ASN A 428 -26.06 -32.61 -55.54
C ASN A 428 -26.44 -33.34 -54.25
N ARG A 429 -26.64 -34.66 -54.34
CA ARG A 429 -27.17 -35.44 -53.23
C ARG A 429 -26.16 -35.59 -52.10
N ILE A 430 -26.62 -35.27 -50.90
CA ILE A 430 -25.82 -35.34 -49.67
C ILE A 430 -26.46 -36.40 -48.79
N VAL A 431 -25.88 -37.60 -48.81
CA VAL A 431 -26.38 -38.76 -48.08
C VAL A 431 -25.24 -39.47 -47.32
N ASN A 432 -25.61 -40.23 -46.29
CA ASN A 432 -24.67 -41.03 -45.48
C ASN A 432 -23.79 -41.91 -46.39
N PRO A 433 -22.50 -42.19 -46.05
CA PRO A 433 -21.66 -43.12 -46.81
C PRO A 433 -22.29 -44.48 -47.14
N LEU A 434 -23.26 -44.95 -46.36
CA LEU A 434 -23.98 -46.22 -46.55
C LEU A 434 -25.20 -46.12 -47.49
N GLN A 435 -25.53 -44.91 -47.96
CA GLN A 435 -26.67 -44.59 -48.84
C GLN A 435 -26.23 -44.41 -50.30
N ASP A 436 -27.17 -44.61 -51.23
CA ASP A 436 -26.90 -44.36 -52.64
C ASP A 436 -26.77 -42.85 -52.90
N ARG A 437 -25.55 -42.39 -53.20
CA ARG A 437 -25.19 -40.98 -53.43
C ARG A 437 -25.51 -40.46 -54.83
N ARG A 438 -25.96 -41.34 -55.73
CA ARG A 438 -26.19 -40.97 -57.13
C ARG A 438 -27.37 -40.04 -57.28
N ASP A 439 -27.27 -39.11 -58.23
CA ASP A 439 -28.39 -38.26 -58.62
C ASP A 439 -29.60 -39.11 -59.05
N LEU A 440 -30.79 -38.56 -58.91
CA LEU A 440 -32.04 -39.28 -59.19
C LEU A 440 -32.77 -38.64 -60.36
N LEU A 441 -33.32 -39.48 -61.21
CA LEU A 441 -34.26 -39.11 -62.26
C LEU A 441 -35.67 -39.53 -61.83
N LEU A 442 -36.56 -38.55 -61.71
CA LEU A 442 -37.96 -38.72 -61.35
C LEU A 442 -38.80 -38.74 -62.62
N LYS A 443 -39.47 -39.87 -62.92
CA LYS A 443 -40.23 -40.07 -64.15
C LYS A 443 -41.69 -40.42 -63.90
N ASN A 444 -42.55 -40.00 -64.83
CA ASN A 444 -43.93 -40.44 -64.96
C ASN A 444 -44.77 -40.22 -63.69
N GLY A 445 -44.59 -39.10 -63.00
CA GLY A 445 -45.48 -38.68 -61.93
C GLY A 445 -46.83 -38.28 -62.48
N GLN A 446 -47.82 -39.17 -62.46
CA GLN A 446 -49.14 -38.90 -63.03
C GLN A 446 -49.86 -37.83 -62.21
N ILE A 447 -50.38 -36.80 -62.88
CA ILE A 447 -51.17 -35.74 -62.25
C ILE A 447 -52.61 -36.23 -62.06
N SER A 448 -53.16 -36.07 -60.85
CA SER A 448 -54.55 -36.35 -60.51
C SER A 448 -55.24 -35.08 -60.00
N VAL A 449 -56.50 -34.89 -60.40
CA VAL A 449 -57.36 -33.81 -59.95
C VAL A 449 -58.62 -34.41 -59.33
N ASP A 450 -58.66 -34.44 -58.01
CA ASP A 450 -59.68 -35.15 -57.24
C ASP A 450 -60.01 -34.41 -55.92
N ARG A 451 -60.64 -35.11 -54.96
CA ARG A 451 -61.02 -34.53 -53.66
C ARG A 451 -59.81 -34.15 -52.80
N ASP A 452 -58.62 -34.67 -53.13
CA ASP A 452 -57.37 -34.32 -52.46
C ASP A 452 -56.66 -33.12 -53.13
N GLY A 453 -57.29 -32.49 -54.12
CA GLY A 453 -56.77 -31.34 -54.86
C GLY A 453 -56.02 -31.72 -56.13
N ILE A 454 -55.04 -30.89 -56.52
CA ILE A 454 -54.17 -31.14 -57.68
C ILE A 454 -52.89 -31.80 -57.16
N THR A 455 -52.71 -33.07 -57.48
CA THR A 455 -51.64 -33.91 -56.93
C THR A 455 -50.88 -34.61 -58.03
N PHE A 456 -49.73 -35.18 -57.69
CA PHE A 456 -49.01 -36.08 -58.59
C PHE A 456 -48.41 -37.25 -57.84
N ARG A 457 -48.31 -38.40 -58.51
CA ARG A 457 -47.71 -39.61 -57.95
C ARG A 457 -46.99 -40.43 -59.01
N GLY A 458 -45.74 -40.77 -58.73
CA GLY A 458 -44.97 -41.73 -59.51
C GLY A 458 -45.40 -43.17 -59.18
N THR A 459 -45.42 -44.05 -60.18
CA THR A 459 -45.69 -45.48 -59.98
C THR A 459 -44.58 -46.11 -59.13
N LEU A 460 -44.97 -46.77 -58.02
CA LEU A 460 -44.06 -47.48 -57.13
C LEU A 460 -43.17 -48.44 -57.93
N GLY A 461 -41.87 -48.38 -57.66
CA GLY A 461 -40.91 -49.27 -58.30
C GLY A 461 -40.58 -48.96 -59.76
N LYS A 462 -41.11 -47.86 -60.31
CA LYS A 462 -40.88 -47.45 -61.71
C LYS A 462 -40.46 -45.99 -61.88
N ALA A 463 -40.73 -45.16 -60.88
CA ALA A 463 -40.71 -43.71 -61.03
C ALA A 463 -39.38 -43.04 -60.66
N ILE A 464 -38.46 -43.74 -59.97
CA ILE A 464 -37.19 -43.18 -59.52
C ILE A 464 -36.04 -44.04 -60.03
N ILE A 465 -35.16 -43.43 -60.82
CA ILE A 465 -34.02 -44.10 -61.45
C ILE A 465 -32.72 -43.41 -61.01
N PRO A 466 -31.75 -44.13 -60.44
CA PRO A 466 -30.45 -43.55 -60.11
C PRO A 466 -29.63 -43.29 -61.38
N VAL A 467 -28.92 -42.16 -61.39
CA VAL A 467 -28.12 -41.65 -62.50
C VAL A 467 -26.64 -41.98 -62.26
N GLY A 468 -25.99 -42.63 -63.24
CA GLY A 468 -24.61 -43.11 -63.14
C GLY A 468 -24.53 -44.55 -62.65
N ASN A 469 -23.62 -45.35 -63.22
CA ASN A 469 -23.45 -46.79 -62.92
C ASN A 469 -24.78 -47.58 -62.85
N ASN A 470 -25.69 -47.31 -63.79
CA ASN A 470 -26.98 -48.00 -63.95
C ASN A 470 -27.24 -48.28 -65.44
N PRO A 471 -26.48 -49.20 -66.07
CA PRO A 471 -26.52 -49.41 -67.52
C PRO A 471 -27.90 -49.84 -68.02
N ASP A 472 -28.66 -50.56 -67.19
CA ASP A 472 -29.99 -51.07 -67.53
C ASP A 472 -31.12 -50.06 -67.24
N ASN A 473 -30.78 -48.87 -66.73
CA ASN A 473 -31.72 -47.80 -66.38
C ASN A 473 -32.83 -48.28 -65.43
N LEU A 474 -32.50 -49.26 -64.57
CA LEU A 474 -33.48 -49.91 -63.70
C LEU A 474 -33.87 -48.96 -62.56
N PRO A 475 -35.18 -48.84 -62.26
CA PRO A 475 -35.67 -48.05 -61.15
C PRO A 475 -35.42 -48.74 -59.80
N PHE A 476 -35.44 -47.97 -58.72
CA PHE A 476 -35.49 -48.53 -57.37
C PHE A 476 -36.86 -49.18 -57.11
N ARG A 477 -36.88 -50.49 -56.86
CA ARG A 477 -38.11 -51.31 -56.77
C ARG A 477 -39.11 -50.85 -55.71
N ASN A 478 -38.64 -50.29 -54.60
CA ASN A 478 -39.48 -49.86 -53.50
C ASN A 478 -39.66 -48.34 -53.44
N ALA A 479 -39.05 -47.60 -54.37
CA ALA A 479 -39.06 -46.14 -54.31
C ALA A 479 -40.24 -45.55 -55.08
N ASN A 480 -40.79 -44.46 -54.55
CA ASN A 480 -41.77 -43.63 -55.23
C ASN A 480 -41.62 -42.16 -54.84
N PHE A 481 -42.31 -41.29 -55.58
CA PHE A 481 -42.46 -39.90 -55.20
C PHE A 481 -43.92 -39.47 -55.37
N SER A 482 -44.35 -38.52 -54.55
CA SER A 482 -45.67 -37.91 -54.66
C SER A 482 -45.65 -36.49 -54.13
N GLY A 483 -46.60 -35.66 -54.54
CA GLY A 483 -46.71 -34.30 -54.05
C GLY A 483 -47.99 -33.60 -54.45
N THR A 484 -48.05 -32.32 -54.13
CA THR A 484 -49.19 -31.44 -54.38
C THR A 484 -48.72 -30.06 -54.81
N PHE A 485 -49.57 -29.34 -55.54
CA PHE A 485 -49.30 -27.97 -55.96
C PHE A 485 -49.95 -26.95 -55.02
N ALA A 486 -49.19 -25.92 -54.63
CA ALA A 486 -49.58 -24.88 -53.69
C ALA A 486 -49.72 -23.51 -54.36
N GLY A 487 -50.55 -22.65 -53.78
CA GLY A 487 -50.86 -21.29 -54.27
C GLY A 487 -51.85 -21.26 -55.44
N LYS A 488 -52.59 -20.16 -55.61
CA LYS A 488 -53.69 -20.05 -56.58
C LYS A 488 -53.30 -20.39 -58.01
N ASN A 489 -52.06 -20.11 -58.41
CA ASN A 489 -51.54 -20.36 -59.75
C ASN A 489 -50.55 -21.52 -59.82
N MET A 490 -50.53 -22.40 -58.80
CA MET A 490 -49.55 -23.49 -58.69
C MET A 490 -48.11 -22.96 -58.66
N GLU A 491 -47.88 -21.86 -57.96
CA GLU A 491 -46.60 -21.17 -57.83
C GLU A 491 -45.54 -22.04 -57.13
N GLU A 492 -45.98 -23.01 -56.34
CA GLU A 492 -45.09 -23.87 -55.56
C GLU A 492 -45.53 -25.33 -55.63
N VAL A 493 -44.58 -26.22 -55.34
CA VAL A 493 -44.80 -27.65 -55.24
C VAL A 493 -44.14 -28.15 -53.96
N VAL A 494 -44.80 -29.06 -53.25
CA VAL A 494 -44.23 -29.81 -52.12
C VAL A 494 -44.62 -31.27 -52.20
N GLY A 495 -43.75 -32.14 -51.71
CA GLY A 495 -43.97 -33.57 -51.82
C GLY A 495 -42.94 -34.38 -51.05
N LYS A 496 -43.02 -35.70 -51.22
CA LYS A 496 -42.12 -36.66 -50.57
C LYS A 496 -41.58 -37.69 -51.56
N ILE A 497 -40.38 -38.16 -51.28
CA ILE A 497 -39.73 -39.31 -51.90
C ILE A 497 -39.53 -40.34 -50.80
N SER A 498 -40.00 -41.56 -51.01
CA SER A 498 -39.86 -42.65 -50.05
C SER A 498 -39.32 -43.92 -50.72
N GLY A 499 -38.82 -44.85 -49.89
CA GLY A 499 -38.36 -46.17 -50.33
C GLY A 499 -37.03 -46.19 -51.10
N LEU A 500 -36.20 -45.16 -50.92
CA LEU A 500 -34.82 -45.14 -51.40
C LEU A 500 -33.95 -46.12 -50.59
N PRO A 501 -32.98 -46.83 -51.20
CA PRO A 501 -32.17 -47.82 -50.49
C PRO A 501 -31.35 -47.21 -49.34
N ASN A 502 -31.48 -47.80 -48.14
CA ASN A 502 -30.79 -47.39 -46.91
C ASN A 502 -31.03 -45.92 -46.49
N GLU A 503 -32.09 -45.28 -47.01
CA GLU A 503 -32.36 -43.87 -46.83
C GLU A 503 -33.76 -43.64 -46.27
N ALA A 504 -33.87 -42.75 -45.28
CA ALA A 504 -35.16 -42.33 -44.74
C ALA A 504 -35.95 -41.58 -45.80
N SER A 505 -37.28 -41.52 -45.67
CA SER A 505 -38.07 -40.68 -46.56
C SER A 505 -37.57 -39.25 -46.54
N SER A 506 -37.54 -38.65 -47.72
CA SER A 506 -37.18 -37.26 -47.92
C SER A 506 -38.42 -36.47 -48.29
N VAL A 507 -38.42 -35.22 -47.89
CA VAL A 507 -39.41 -34.24 -48.33
C VAL A 507 -38.75 -33.26 -49.27
N PHE A 508 -39.50 -32.76 -50.24
CA PHE A 508 -39.01 -31.76 -51.16
C PHE A 508 -40.03 -30.65 -51.34
N GLY A 509 -39.52 -29.50 -51.77
CA GLY A 509 -40.36 -28.46 -52.31
C GLY A 509 -39.61 -27.58 -53.29
N GLY A 510 -40.36 -26.83 -54.08
CA GLY A 510 -39.80 -25.93 -55.07
C GLY A 510 -40.74 -24.80 -55.43
N THR A 511 -40.17 -23.68 -55.81
CA THR A 511 -40.93 -22.52 -56.29
C THR A 511 -40.77 -22.45 -57.80
N GLN A 512 -41.83 -22.00 -58.47
CA GLN A 512 -41.85 -21.81 -59.91
C GLN A 512 -40.69 -20.91 -60.34
N VAL A 513 -39.97 -21.34 -61.36
CA VAL A 513 -38.98 -20.52 -62.05
C VAL A 513 -39.75 -19.67 -63.05
N THR A 514 -39.96 -18.39 -62.72
CA THR A 514 -40.40 -17.41 -63.70
C THR A 514 -39.31 -17.28 -64.77
N LYS A 515 -39.69 -17.52 -66.02
CA LYS A 515 -38.83 -17.19 -67.17
C LYS A 515 -38.77 -15.70 -67.39
#